data_AF-A0A0B3SKH5-F1
#
_entry.id   AF-A0A0B3SKH5-F1
#
_cell.length_a   1.000
_cell.length_b   1.000
_cell.length_c   1.000
_cell.angle_alpha   90.00
_cell.angle_beta   90.00
_cell.angle_gamma   90.00
#
_symmetry.space_group_name_H-M   'P 1'
#
loop_
_entity.id
_entity.type
_entity.pdbx_description
1 polymer ?
#
loop_
_entity_poly.entity_id
_entity_poly.type
_entity_poly.pdbx_seq_one_letter_code
_entity_poly.pdbx_strand_id
1 'polypeptide(L)'
;MSVSAEEIAFARDLFSGLGDITTRRMMGGLCLYHQGTIFAILHPEGGIYLKGAGGFIDRLEDMGCTRWTYTRKTGQSAAMPYWSLPGAALDDPEEAVALAREALNHL
;
A
#
# COMPACT_ATOMS: atom_id res chain seq x y z
N MET A 1 -6.69 14.81 6.83
CA MET A 1 -5.70 15.60 6.06
C MET A 1 -5.54 14.97 4.68
N SER A 2 -5.15 15.74 3.67
CA SER A 2 -4.89 15.22 2.32
C SER A 2 -3.42 14.80 2.22
N VAL A 3 -3.13 13.73 1.48
CA VAL A 3 -1.74 13.37 1.13
C VAL A 3 -1.06 14.56 0.41
N SER A 4 0.08 15.00 0.96
CA SER A 4 0.90 16.11 0.45
C SER A 4 1.69 15.72 -0.81
N ALA A 5 2.23 16.71 -1.52
CA ALA A 5 3.05 16.46 -2.70
C ALA A 5 4.35 15.72 -2.37
N GLU A 6 4.92 15.97 -1.20
CA GLU A 6 6.16 15.33 -0.73
C GLU A 6 5.95 13.85 -0.45
N GLU A 7 4.86 13.48 0.23
CA GLU A 7 4.51 12.07 0.46
C GLU A 7 4.22 11.33 -0.86
N ILE A 8 3.59 12.01 -1.83
CA ILE A 8 3.37 11.45 -3.18
C ILE A 8 4.72 11.21 -3.88
N ALA A 9 5.64 12.16 -3.82
CA ALA A 9 6.96 12.04 -4.42
C ALA A 9 7.75 10.89 -3.77
N PHE A 10 7.75 10.83 -2.44
CA PHE A 10 8.38 9.75 -1.68
C PHE A 10 7.85 8.38 -2.08
N ALA A 11 6.53 8.18 -2.11
CA ALA A 11 5.97 6.88 -2.49
C ALA A 11 6.27 6.51 -3.95
N ARG A 12 6.35 7.48 -4.87
CA ARG A 12 6.74 7.21 -6.27
C ARG A 12 8.21 6.85 -6.39
N ASP A 13 9.07 7.50 -5.61
CA ASP A 13 10.49 7.23 -5.57
C ASP A 13 10.79 5.85 -4.98
N LEU A 14 10.14 5.53 -3.84
CA LEU A 14 10.25 4.24 -3.16
C LEU A 14 9.92 3.06 -4.09
N PHE A 15 8.88 3.19 -4.91
CA PHE A 15 8.48 2.15 -5.85
C PHE A 15 9.04 2.34 -7.26
N SER A 16 9.95 3.28 -7.50
CA SER A 16 10.45 3.62 -8.85
C SER A 16 11.03 2.41 -9.60
N GLY A 17 11.57 1.41 -8.89
CA GLY A 17 12.05 0.14 -9.45
C GLY A 17 10.96 -0.78 -10.06
N LEU A 18 9.67 -0.49 -9.88
CA LEU A 18 8.60 -1.14 -10.66
C LEU A 18 8.51 -0.58 -12.09
N GLY A 19 9.02 0.62 -12.34
CA GLY A 19 8.87 1.32 -13.62
C GLY A 19 7.65 2.24 -13.62
N ASP A 20 6.78 2.13 -14.61
CA ASP A 20 5.68 3.08 -14.81
C ASP A 20 4.62 2.97 -13.70
N ILE A 21 4.59 3.97 -12.82
CA ILE A 21 3.64 4.08 -11.71
C ILE A 21 2.75 5.30 -11.92
N THR A 22 1.45 5.06 -11.88
CA THR A 22 0.43 6.10 -11.91
C THR A 22 -0.25 6.21 -10.54
N THR A 23 -0.74 7.40 -10.19
CA THR A 23 -1.36 7.65 -8.90
C THR A 23 -2.74 8.28 -9.08
N ARG A 24 -3.68 7.92 -8.20
CA ARG A 24 -5.04 8.48 -8.21
C ARG A 24 -5.52 8.71 -6.78
N ARG A 25 -6.04 9.90 -6.51
CA ARG A 25 -6.68 10.21 -5.22
C ARG A 25 -8.03 9.49 -5.14
N MET A 26 -8.16 8.53 -4.22
CA MET A 26 -9.38 7.74 -4.00
C MET A 26 -9.35 7.13 -2.59
N MET A 27 -10.52 6.79 -2.04
CA MET A 27 -10.67 6.18 -0.70
C MET A 27 -10.03 6.99 0.45
N GLY A 28 -10.00 8.32 0.35
CA GLY A 28 -9.42 9.17 1.39
C GLY A 28 -7.87 9.21 1.40
N GLY A 29 -7.22 8.54 0.46
CA GLY A 29 -5.77 8.54 0.28
C GLY A 29 -5.34 8.67 -1.18
N LEU A 30 -4.12 8.22 -1.47
CA LEU A 30 -3.55 8.14 -2.81
C LEU A 30 -3.32 6.68 -3.19
N CYS A 31 -4.09 6.17 -4.14
CA CYS A 31 -3.88 4.85 -4.71
C CYS A 31 -2.71 4.88 -5.70
N LEU A 32 -1.81 3.90 -5.61
CA LEU A 32 -0.72 3.66 -6.54
C LEU A 32 -1.06 2.49 -7.45
N TYR A 33 -0.82 2.69 -8.74
CA TYR A 33 -1.12 1.74 -9.80
C TYR A 33 0.14 1.42 -10.59
N HIS A 34 0.27 0.16 -10.97
CA HIS A 34 1.23 -0.30 -11.94
C HIS A 34 0.47 -0.99 -13.07
N GLN A 35 0.66 -0.54 -14.31
CA GLN A 35 -0.03 -1.09 -15.49
C GLN A 35 -1.56 -1.20 -15.36
N GLY A 36 -2.20 -0.26 -14.63
CA GLY A 36 -3.65 -0.26 -14.40
C GLY A 36 -4.11 -1.07 -13.18
N THR A 37 -3.23 -1.82 -12.53
CA THR A 37 -3.54 -2.58 -11.31
C THR A 37 -3.14 -1.81 -10.07
N ILE A 38 -4.07 -1.65 -9.14
CA ILE A 38 -3.81 -1.02 -7.83
C ILE A 38 -3.07 -2.00 -6.92
N PHE A 39 -1.84 -1.67 -6.55
CA PHE A 39 -1.01 -2.53 -5.68
C PHE A 39 -0.77 -1.92 -4.30
N ALA A 40 -0.90 -0.60 -4.15
CA ALA A 40 -0.67 0.08 -2.88
C ALA A 40 -1.57 1.30 -2.72
N ILE A 41 -1.72 1.75 -1.47
CA ILE A 41 -2.39 2.99 -1.10
C ILE A 41 -1.57 3.73 -0.05
N LEU A 42 -1.37 5.02 -0.26
CA LEU A 42 -0.79 5.93 0.71
C LEU A 42 -1.93 6.63 1.46
N HIS A 43 -2.05 6.31 2.74
CA HIS A 43 -3.04 6.85 3.65
C HIS A 43 -2.43 8.02 4.46
N PRO A 44 -3.11 9.18 4.54
CA PRO A 44 -2.55 10.39 5.17
C PRO A 44 -2.27 10.25 6.67
N GLU A 45 -2.87 9.27 7.34
CA GLU A 45 -2.68 9.03 8.79
C GLU A 45 -1.96 7.70 9.10
N GLY A 46 -1.70 6.88 8.07
CA GLY A 46 -1.19 5.52 8.27
C GLY A 46 -0.01 5.12 7.37
N GLY A 47 0.43 6.03 6.49
CA GLY A 47 1.53 5.76 5.56
C GLY A 47 1.12 4.84 4.41
N ILE A 48 2.08 4.08 3.90
CA ILE A 48 1.90 3.20 2.74
C ILE A 48 1.34 1.86 3.20
N TYR A 49 0.32 1.39 2.49
CA TYR A 49 -0.24 0.05 2.63
C TYR A 49 -0.18 -0.68 1.29
N LEU A 50 0.21 -1.96 1.32
CA LEU A 50 0.20 -2.86 0.18
C LEU A 50 -1.12 -3.63 0.12
N LYS A 51 -1.58 -3.92 -1.09
CA LYS A 51 -2.78 -4.71 -1.31
C LYS A 51 -2.46 -6.20 -1.15
N GLY A 52 -3.09 -6.84 -0.17
CA GLY A 52 -2.95 -8.28 0.06
C GLY A 52 -3.98 -9.07 -0.73
N ALA A 53 -3.54 -10.14 -1.39
CA ALA A 53 -4.40 -11.08 -2.10
C ALA A 53 -3.82 -12.51 -2.05
N GLY A 54 -4.69 -13.52 -2.02
CA GLY A 54 -4.27 -14.94 -1.95
C GLY A 54 -3.23 -15.20 -0.87
N GLY A 55 -2.20 -16.00 -1.20
CA GLY A 55 -1.11 -16.35 -0.27
C GLY A 55 -0.17 -15.21 0.11
N PHE A 56 -0.27 -14.03 -0.52
CA PHE A 56 0.47 -12.85 -0.08
C PHE A 56 -0.05 -12.32 1.26
N ILE A 57 -1.32 -12.58 1.58
CA ILE A 57 -1.92 -12.19 2.86
C ILE A 57 -1.17 -12.84 4.01
N ASP A 58 -0.98 -14.17 3.97
CA ASP A 58 -0.27 -14.90 5.01
C ASP A 58 1.15 -14.35 5.20
N ARG A 59 1.83 -14.01 4.10
CA ARG A 59 3.18 -13.44 4.17
C ARG A 59 3.22 -12.05 4.80
N LEU A 60 2.27 -11.17 4.46
CA LEU A 60 2.16 -9.86 5.09
C LEU A 60 1.91 -10.00 6.60
N GLU A 61 1.07 -10.95 7.01
CA GLU A 61 0.80 -11.22 8.42
C GLU A 61 2.01 -11.82 9.14
N ASP A 62 2.77 -12.71 8.50
CA ASP A 62 4.02 -13.29 9.04
C ASP A 62 5.12 -12.23 9.23
N MET A 63 5.15 -11.22 8.36
CA MET A 63 6.02 -10.05 8.48
C MET A 63 5.56 -9.06 9.58
N GLY A 64 4.46 -9.35 10.28
CA GLY A 64 3.89 -8.49 11.30
C GLY A 64 3.18 -7.25 10.75
N CYS A 65 2.81 -7.25 9.46
CA CYS A 65 2.09 -6.12 8.87
C CYS A 65 0.67 -6.04 9.41
N THR A 66 0.19 -4.82 9.66
CA THR A 66 -1.15 -4.60 10.21
C THR A 66 -2.14 -4.36 9.09
N ARG A 67 -3.20 -5.17 9.04
CA ARG A 67 -4.31 -4.97 8.11
C ARG A 67 -5.05 -3.67 8.40
N TRP A 68 -5.34 -2.90 7.35
CA TRP A 68 -6.12 -1.68 7.46
C TRP A 68 -7.57 -2.00 7.83
N THR A 69 -7.95 -1.61 9.04
CA THR A 69 -9.32 -1.67 9.53
C THR A 69 -9.86 -0.27 9.80
N TYR A 70 -11.13 -0.03 9.49
CA TYR A 70 -11.80 1.23 9.80
C TYR A 70 -13.21 0.97 10.34
N THR A 71 -13.67 1.84 11.23
CA THR A 71 -15.03 1.77 11.79
C THR A 71 -15.99 2.47 10.85
N ARG A 72 -17.00 1.74 10.37
CA ARG A 72 -18.10 2.32 9.58
C ARG A 72 -18.97 3.20 10.48
N LYS A 73 -19.72 4.14 9.87
CA LYS A 73 -20.68 5.00 10.58
C LYS A 73 -21.75 4.23 11.36
N THR A 74 -21.99 2.97 11.02
CA THR A 74 -22.92 2.06 11.71
C THR A 74 -22.33 1.40 12.96
N GLY A 75 -21.08 1.69 13.32
CA GLY A 75 -20.36 1.09 14.44
C GLY A 75 -19.69 -0.26 14.12
N GLN A 76 -19.88 -0.80 12.92
CA GLN A 76 -19.23 -2.05 12.50
C GLN A 76 -17.82 -1.78 11.98
N SER A 77 -16.85 -2.58 12.41
CA SER A 77 -15.49 -2.56 11.86
C SER A 77 -15.46 -3.24 10.50
N ALA A 78 -14.80 -2.62 9.52
CA ALA A 78 -14.56 -3.18 8.20
C ALA A 78 -13.06 -3.23 7.91
N ALA A 79 -12.60 -4.38 7.42
CA ALA A 79 -11.22 -4.59 7.03
C ALA A 79 -11.08 -4.44 5.52
N MET A 80 -10.18 -3.57 5.09
CA MET A 80 -9.79 -3.48 3.70
C MET A 80 -8.73 -4.54 3.38
N PRO A 81 -8.58 -4.97 2.12
CA PRO A 81 -7.50 -5.88 1.72
C PRO A 81 -6.16 -5.13 1.55
N TYR A 82 -5.80 -4.30 2.53
CA TYR A 82 -4.54 -3.56 2.54
C TYR A 82 -3.82 -3.78 3.88
N TRP A 83 -2.50 -3.95 3.85
CA TRP A 83 -1.65 -4.15 5.03
C TRP A 83 -0.53 -3.12 5.03
N SER A 84 -0.12 -2.66 6.20
CA SER A 84 0.95 -1.66 6.34
C SER A 84 2.23 -2.14 5.67
N LEU A 85 2.94 -1.26 4.98
CA LEU A 85 4.28 -1.57 4.51
C LEU A 85 5.20 -1.85 5.73
N PRO A 86 6.02 -2.90 5.73
CA PRO A 86 6.99 -3.15 6.79
C PRO A 86 7.94 -1.96 6.95
N GLY A 87 8.36 -1.68 8.19
CA GLY A 87 9.31 -0.60 8.47
C GLY A 87 10.62 -0.74 7.69
N ALA A 88 11.14 -1.96 7.58
CA ALA A 88 12.35 -2.25 6.79
C ALA A 88 12.19 -1.83 5.32
N ALA A 89 11.04 -2.12 4.72
CA ALA A 89 10.72 -1.73 3.34
C ALA A 89 10.39 -0.23 3.17
N LEU A 90 10.18 0.55 4.24
CA LEU A 90 10.08 2.00 4.10
C LEU A 90 11.44 2.66 3.88
N ASP A 91 12.50 2.09 4.44
CA ASP A 91 13.88 2.57 4.32
C ASP A 91 14.67 1.88 3.20
N ASP A 92 14.15 0.76 2.67
CA ASP A 92 14.76 -0.01 1.57
C ASP A 92 13.85 -0.06 0.32
N PRO A 93 14.15 0.74 -0.72
CA PRO A 93 13.41 0.73 -1.98
C PRO A 93 13.43 -0.62 -2.71
N GLU A 94 14.51 -1.41 -2.59
CA GLU A 94 14.57 -2.72 -3.25
C GLU A 94 13.58 -3.69 -2.60
N GLU A 95 13.50 -3.68 -1.28
CA GLU A 95 12.53 -4.48 -0.52
C GLU A 95 11.09 -4.03 -0.79
N ALA A 96 10.85 -2.71 -0.82
CA ALA A 96 9.54 -2.14 -1.17
C ALA A 96 9.07 -2.60 -2.56
N VAL A 97 9.96 -2.50 -3.55
CA VAL A 97 9.71 -2.91 -4.93
C VAL A 97 9.45 -4.41 -5.01
N ALA A 98 10.22 -5.24 -4.28
CA ALA A 98 10.02 -6.68 -4.23
C ALA A 98 8.63 -7.04 -3.70
N LEU A 99 8.20 -6.42 -2.59
CA LEU A 99 6.87 -6.63 -2.00
C LEU A 99 5.75 -6.14 -2.91
N ALA A 100 5.92 -4.99 -3.57
CA ALA A 100 4.95 -4.48 -4.53
C ALA A 100 4.80 -5.39 -5.76
N ARG A 101 5.90 -5.96 -6.27
CA ARG A 101 5.86 -6.98 -7.34
C ARG A 101 5.16 -8.24 -6.88
N GLU A 102 5.44 -8.69 -5.66
CA GLU A 102 4.76 -9.86 -5.09
C GLU A 102 3.26 -9.61 -4.95
N ALA A 103 2.85 -8.46 -4.43
CA ALA A 103 1.45 -8.05 -4.40
C ALA A 103 0.82 -8.15 -5.79
N LEU A 104 1.44 -7.57 -6.82
CA LEU A 104 0.96 -7.62 -8.20
C LEU A 104 0.83 -9.03 -8.76
N ASN A 105 1.72 -9.96 -8.40
CA ASN A 105 1.63 -11.36 -8.84
C ASN A 105 0.40 -12.09 -8.27
N HIS A 106 -0.16 -11.59 -7.16
CA HIS A 106 -1.32 -12.16 -6.49
C HIS A 106 -2.64 -11.43 -6.81
N LEU A 107 -2.58 -10.30 -7.53
CA LEU A 107 -3.73 -9.45 -7.87
C LEU A 107 -4.32 -9.77 -9.24
#